data_AF-A0A1E8VUZ6-F1
#
_entry.id   AF-A0A1E8VUZ6-F1
#
_cell.length_a   1.000
_cell.length_b   1.000
_cell.length_c   1.000
_cell.angle_alpha   90.00
_cell.angle_beta   90.00
_cell.angle_gamma   90.00
#
_symmetry.space_group_name_H-M   'P 1'
#
loop_
_entity.id
_entity.type
_entity.pdbx_description
1 polymer ?
#
loop_
_entity_poly.entity_id
_entity_poly.type
_entity_poly.pdbx_seq_one_letter_code
_entity_poly.pdbx_strand_id
1 'polypeptide(L)' 'MEHGAHERPLPEPPADESWREPPATELYLTLDSGRAITYGELCDGVDAAFLPHCEDDYQRFLDIMGAVKIG' A
#
# COMPACT_ATOMS: atom_id res chain seq x y z
N MET A 1 28.75 -40.77 -8.14
CA MET A 1 29.09 -39.87 -7.02
C MET A 1 29.90 -38.73 -7.64
N GLU A 2 29.53 -37.47 -7.69
CA GLU A 2 28.40 -36.69 -7.15
C GLU A 2 28.28 -35.47 -8.09
N HIS A 3 27.08 -35.14 -8.56
CA HIS A 3 26.85 -33.87 -9.26
C HIS A 3 26.65 -32.80 -8.18
N GLY A 4 27.69 -32.01 -7.90
CA GLY A 4 27.59 -30.83 -7.05
C GLY A 4 26.64 -29.83 -7.72
N ALA A 5 25.38 -29.83 -7.28
CA ALA A 5 24.42 -28.80 -7.61
C ALA A 5 24.97 -27.47 -7.06
N HIS A 6 25.51 -26.63 -7.94
CA HIS A 6 25.65 -25.21 -7.66
C HIS A 6 24.25 -24.63 -7.58
N GLU A 7 23.62 -24.73 -6.41
CA GLU A 7 22.50 -23.90 -6.04
C GLU A 7 22.97 -22.46 -6.13
N ARG A 8 22.64 -21.81 -7.26
CA ARG A 8 22.79 -20.37 -7.37
C ARG A 8 21.88 -19.79 -6.28
N PRO A 9 22.40 -18.97 -5.35
CA PRO A 9 21.53 -18.31 -4.39
C PRO A 9 20.47 -17.53 -5.18
N LEU A 10 19.21 -17.71 -4.78
CA LEU A 10 18.11 -16.90 -5.29
C LEU A 10 18.51 -15.43 -5.15
N PRO A 11 18.26 -14.57 -6.15
CA PRO A 11 18.53 -13.15 -6.00
C PRO A 11 17.80 -12.65 -4.74
N GLU A 12 18.55 -12.02 -3.84
CA GLU A 12 17.99 -11.34 -2.68
C GLU A 12 16.91 -10.37 -3.20
N PRO A 13 15.68 -10.37 -2.63
CA PRO A 13 14.67 -9.41 -3.04
C PRO A 13 15.25 -8.00 -2.86
N PRO A 14 14.96 -7.06 -3.78
CA PRO A 14 15.49 -5.71 -3.68
C PRO A 14 15.22 -5.15 -2.29
N ALA A 15 16.28 -4.67 -1.65
CA ALA A 15 16.18 -4.05 -0.35
C ALA A 15 15.31 -2.80 -0.44
N ASP A 16 14.14 -2.89 0.19
CA ASP A 16 13.50 -1.78 0.89
C ASP A 16 12.93 -0.64 0.02
N GLU A 17 11.88 -0.93 -0.74
CA GLU A 17 10.75 0.01 -0.83
C GLU A 17 9.77 -0.33 0.30
N SER A 18 10.19 -0.11 1.55
CA SER A 18 9.27 -0.20 2.68
C SER A 18 8.16 0.80 2.49
N TRP A 19 6.92 0.30 2.43
CA TRP A 19 5.72 1.11 2.42
C TRP A 19 5.80 2.22 3.46
N ARG A 20 5.52 3.45 3.01
CA ARG A 20 5.41 4.61 3.87
C ARG A 20 3.99 5.11 3.81
N GLU A 21 3.43 5.37 4.99
CA GLU A 21 2.16 6.05 5.09
C GLU A 21 2.18 7.37 4.28
N PRO A 22 1.10 7.69 3.56
CA PRO A 22 0.99 8.95 2.84
C PRO A 22 1.09 10.16 3.78
N PRO A 23 1.60 11.30 3.31
CA PRO A 23 1.63 12.50 4.14
C PRO A 23 0.20 12.94 4.49
N ALA A 24 0.00 13.50 5.68
CA ALA A 24 -1.32 13.95 6.15
C ALA A 24 -1.97 15.03 5.26
N THR A 25 -1.16 15.72 4.44
CA THR A 25 -1.62 16.71 3.45
C THR A 25 -2.02 16.09 2.12
N GLU A 26 -1.80 14.80 1.91
CA GLU A 26 -2.19 14.10 0.69
C GLU A 26 -3.71 14.05 0.57
N LEU A 27 -4.22 14.36 -0.62
CA LEU A 27 -5.65 14.40 -0.90
C LEU A 27 -6.08 13.29 -1.84
N TYR A 28 -7.26 12.74 -1.54
CA TYR A 28 -7.92 11.68 -2.27
C TYR A 28 -9.33 12.11 -2.63
N LEU A 29 -9.71 11.89 -3.89
CA LEU A 29 -11.07 12.08 -4.34
C LEU A 29 -11.87 10.80 -4.08
N THR A 30 -12.92 10.92 -3.27
CA THR A 30 -13.92 9.85 -3.11
C THR A 30 -14.82 9.78 -4.34
N LEU A 31 -14.99 8.60 -4.89
CA LEU A 31 -15.78 8.38 -6.11
C LEU A 31 -17.29 8.41 -5.85
N ASP A 32 -17.73 8.03 -4.64
CA ASP A 32 -19.14 8.09 -4.23
C ASP A 32 -19.63 9.54 -4.12
N SER A 33 -18.92 10.36 -3.35
CA SER A 33 -19.37 11.71 -3.00
C SER A 33 -18.71 12.83 -3.81
N GLY A 34 -17.65 12.53 -4.56
CA GLY A 34 -16.86 13.51 -5.32
C GLY A 34 -16.08 14.48 -4.43
N ARG A 35 -15.87 14.15 -3.15
CA ARG A 35 -15.18 15.01 -2.18
C ARG A 35 -13.71 14.65 -2.09
N ALA A 36 -12.87 15.68 -2.00
CA ALA A 36 -11.47 15.54 -1.63
C ALA A 36 -11.34 15.41 -0.10
N ILE A 37 -10.66 14.35 0.36
CA ILE A 37 -10.42 14.06 1.77
C ILE A 37 -8.96 13.64 1.97
N THR A 38 -8.49 13.69 3.21
CA THR A 38 -7.11 13.26 3.56
C THR A 38 -7.02 11.75 3.78
N TYR A 39 -5.79 11.20 3.81
CA TYR A 39 -5.57 9.81 4.19
C TYR A 39 -6.08 9.50 5.61
N GLY A 40 -5.91 10.43 6.55
CA GLY A 40 -6.44 10.29 7.91
C GLY A 40 -7.96 10.17 7.94
N GLU A 41 -8.67 10.94 7.10
CA GLU A 41 -10.12 10.82 6.96
C GLU A 41 -10.54 9.51 6.27
N LEU A 42 -9.75 8.98 5.32
CA LEU A 42 -9.99 7.65 4.76
C LEU A 42 -9.89 6.55 5.81
N CYS A 43 -8.98 6.70 6.76
CA CYS A 43 -8.76 5.72 7.84
C CYS A 43 -9.73 5.90 9.01
N ASP A 44 -10.52 6.97 9.05
CA ASP A 44 -11.43 7.25 10.16
C ASP A 44 -12.49 6.15 10.28
N GLY A 45 -12.56 5.52 11.45
CA GLY A 45 -13.48 4.40 11.72
C GLY A 45 -13.04 3.05 11.14
N VAL A 46 -11.87 2.95 10.48
CA VAL A 46 -11.28 1.69 10.03
C VAL A 46 -10.49 1.06 11.18
N ASP A 47 -10.70 -0.24 11.42
CA ASP A 47 -9.92 -0.96 12.44
C ASP A 47 -8.44 -1.03 12.01
N ALA A 48 -7.53 -0.84 12.96
CA ALA A 48 -6.10 -0.81 12.70
C ALA A 48 -5.57 -2.08 12.03
N ALA A 49 -6.21 -3.23 12.23
CA ALA A 49 -5.84 -4.49 11.57
C ALA A 49 -6.14 -4.53 10.07
N PHE A 50 -6.95 -3.59 9.55
CA PHE A 50 -7.27 -3.47 8.12
C PHE A 50 -6.57 -2.28 7.46
N LEU A 51 -5.75 -1.53 8.19
CA LEU A 51 -4.97 -0.46 7.60
C LEU A 51 -3.81 -1.02 6.76
N PRO A 52 -3.43 -0.34 5.67
CA PRO A 52 -2.33 -0.77 4.81
C PRO A 52 -0.97 -0.91 5.52
N HIS A 53 -0.32 -2.05 5.28
CA HIS A 53 1.05 -2.32 5.76
C HIS A 53 2.07 -2.48 4.62
N CYS A 54 1.60 -2.56 3.37
CA CYS A 54 2.42 -2.56 2.17
C CYS A 54 1.72 -1.79 1.04
N GLU A 55 2.43 -1.54 -0.07
CA GLU A 55 1.90 -0.80 -1.22
C GLU A 55 0.70 -1.52 -1.88
N ASP A 56 0.74 -2.85 -2.00
CA ASP A 56 -0.37 -3.66 -2.51
C ASP A 56 -1.63 -3.50 -1.66
N ASP A 57 -1.49 -3.55 -0.33
CA ASP A 57 -2.61 -3.39 0.59
C ASP A 57 -3.18 -1.96 0.53
N TYR A 58 -2.31 -0.96 0.36
CA TYR A 58 -2.72 0.42 0.20
C TYR A 58 -3.53 0.63 -1.08
N GLN A 59 -3.07 0.08 -2.21
CA GLN A 59 -3.83 0.19 -3.45
C GLN A 59 -5.19 -0.51 -3.36
N ARG A 60 -5.26 -1.70 -2.72
CA ARG A 60 -6.52 -2.40 -2.46
C ARG A 60 -7.43 -1.60 -1.52
N PHE A 61 -6.86 -0.99 -0.49
CA PHE A 61 -7.59 -0.14 0.44
C PHE A 61 -8.24 1.04 -0.30
N LEU A 62 -7.51 1.72 -1.18
CA LEU A 62 -8.07 2.79 -2.02
C LEU A 62 -9.21 2.30 -2.91
N ASP A 63 -9.05 1.13 -3.55
CA ASP A 63 -10.12 0.51 -4.35
C ASP A 63 -11.37 0.19 -3.50
N ILE A 64 -11.19 -0.37 -2.31
CA ILE A 64 -12.29 -0.70 -1.38
C ILE A 64 -13.00 0.57 -0.90
N MET A 65 -12.24 1.60 -0.53
CA MET A 65 -12.79 2.88 -0.10
C MET A 65 -13.37 3.71 -1.24
N GLY A 66 -13.16 3.28 -2.50
CA GLY A 66 -13.57 4.01 -3.69
C GLY A 66 -12.91 5.39 -3.75
N ALA A 67 -11.60 5.45 -3.50
CA ALA A 67 -10.83 6.69 -3.44
C ALA A 67 -9.68 6.66 -4.43
N VAL A 68 -9.42 7.79 -5.08
CA VAL A 68 -8.29 7.96 -6.00
C VAL A 68 -7.42 9.12 -5.56
N LYS A 69 -6.11 8.95 -5.60
CA LYS A 69 -5.14 10.01 -5.32
C LYS A 69 -5.23 11.11 -6.39
N ILE A 70 -5.21 12.38 -5.99
CA ILE A 70 -5.40 13.53 -6.90
C ILE A 70 -4.26 14.56 -6.88
N GLY A 71 -3.12 14.26 -6.23
CA GLY A 71 -1.92 15.11 -6.20
C GLY A 71 -0.66 14.27 -6.14
#